data_AF-A0A1I7WSE3-F1
#
_entry.id   AF-A0A1I7WSE3-F1
#
_cell.length_a   1.000
_cell.length_b   1.000
_cell.length_c   1.000
_cell.angle_alpha   90.00
_cell.angle_beta   90.00
_cell.angle_gamma   90.00
#
_symmetry.space_group_name_H-M   'P 1'
#
loop_
_entity.id
_entity.type
_entity.pdbx_description
1 polymer ?
#
loop_
_entity_poly.entity_id
_entity_poly.type
_entity_poly.pdbx_seq_one_letter_code
_entity_poly.pdbx_strand_id
1 'polypeptide(L)' 'MKISCHLFSGMRPPRPRFCPQGVYDLMHKCWASEPDKRVTAEDILLDPCLETQISDNPAECP' A
#
# COMPACT_ATOMS: atom_id res chain seq x y z
N MET A 1 -23.98 5.77 7.59
CA MET A 1 -22.68 5.13 7.31
C MET A 1 -21.74 5.48 8.46
N LYS A 2 -21.28 4.52 9.26
CA LYS A 2 -20.38 4.79 10.40
C LYS A 2 -18.95 4.48 9.96
N ILE A 3 -18.20 5.52 9.61
CA ILE A 3 -16.76 5.41 9.41
C ILE A 3 -16.10 5.60 10.77
N SER A 4 -15.18 4.70 11.10
CA SER A 4 -14.47 4.69 12.37
C SER A 4 -13.57 5.93 12.51
N CYS A 5 -13.62 6.64 13.65
CA CYS A 5 -12.80 7.84 13.87
C CYS A 5 -11.29 7.60 13.66
N HIS A 6 -10.83 6.37 13.95
CA HIS A 6 -9.44 5.94 13.79
C HIS A 6 -8.90 6.13 12.36
N LEU A 7 -9.77 6.04 11.35
CA LEU A 7 -9.40 6.24 9.95
C LEU A 7 -9.03 7.70 9.67
N PHE A 8 -9.73 8.65 10.29
CA PHE A 8 -9.46 10.09 10.20
C PHE A 8 -8.22 10.49 11.00
N SER A 9 -7.89 9.77 12.07
CA SER A 9 -6.62 9.94 12.81
C SER A 9 -5.39 9.47 12.04
N GLY A 10 -5.54 8.94 10.81
CA GLY A 10 -4.42 8.43 10.03
C GLY A 10 -3.85 7.11 10.56
N MET A 11 -4.54 6.43 11.48
CA MET A 11 -4.10 5.13 11.99
C MET A 11 -4.13 4.11 10.84
N ARG A 12 -2.97 3.51 10.57
CA ARG A 12 -2.79 2.45 9.57
C ARG A 12 -2.08 1.26 10.21
N PRO A 13 -2.37 0.03 9.75
CA PRO A 13 -1.74 -1.15 10.32
C PRO A 13 -0.22 -1.10 10.12
N PRO A 14 0.55 -1.63 11.08
CA PRO A 14 1.99 -1.76 10.93
C PRO A 14 2.32 -2.74 9.81
N ARG A 15 3.52 -2.62 9.24
CA ARG A 15 3.99 -3.49 8.16
C ARG A 15 3.98 -4.97 8.60
N PRO A 16 3.36 -5.88 7.83
CA PRO A 16 3.46 -7.31 8.08
C PRO A 16 4.91 -7.79 7.97
N ARG A 17 5.29 -8.81 8.75
CA ARG A 17 6.69 -9.30 8.82
C ARG A 17 7.26 -9.76 7.48
N PHE A 18 6.41 -10.37 6.65
CA PHE A 18 6.77 -10.91 5.34
C PHE A 18 6.45 -9.97 4.18
N CYS A 19 6.00 -8.76 4.46
CA CYS A 19 5.68 -7.79 3.42
C CYS A 19 6.95 -7.01 3.07
N PRO A 20 7.39 -6.99 1.80
CA PRO A 20 8.51 -6.17 1.38
C PRO A 20 8.17 -4.69 1.57
N GLN A 21 9.21 -3.89 1.73
CA GLN A 21 9.06 -2.47 2.00
C GLN A 21 8.30 -1.77 0.85
N GLY A 22 8.61 -2.09 -0.41
CA GLY A 22 7.95 -1.47 -1.57
C GLY A 22 6.44 -1.68 -1.64
N VAL A 23 5.93 -2.87 -1.28
CA VAL A 23 4.48 -3.10 -1.21
C VAL A 23 3.85 -2.34 -0.04
N TYR A 24 4.54 -2.23 1.10
CA TYR A 24 4.05 -1.43 2.21
C TYR A 24 4.01 0.07 1.89
N ASP A 25 4.99 0.58 1.15
CA ASP A 25 5.00 1.95 0.66
C ASP A 25 3.87 2.19 -0.35
N LEU A 26 3.59 1.23 -1.23
CA LEU A 26 2.42 1.27 -2.12
C LEU A 26 1.11 1.29 -1.34
N MET A 27 0.96 0.44 -0.31
CA MET A 27 -0.21 0.47 0.58
C MET A 27 -0.41 1.84 1.24
N HIS A 28 0.66 2.51 1.66
CA HIS A 28 0.60 3.86 2.22
C HIS A 28 0.10 4.89 1.20
N LYS A 29 0.53 4.81 -0.06
CA LYS A 29 0.01 5.67 -1.15
C LYS A 29 -1.49 5.48 -1.36
N CYS A 30 -1.99 4.24 -1.27
CA CYS A 30 -3.43 3.95 -1.34
C CYS A 30 -4.22 4.54 -0.16
N TRP A 31 -3.55 4.75 0.96
CA TRP A 31 -4.13 5.18 2.23
C TRP A 31 -4.10 6.69 2.48
N ALA A 32 -3.77 7.48 1.47
CA ALA A 32 -3.78 8.93 1.54
C ALA A 32 -5.11 9.46 2.10
N SER A 33 -4.98 10.40 3.05
CA SER A 33 -6.12 11.03 3.72
C SER A 33 -7.01 11.78 2.73
N GLU A 34 -6.37 12.45 1.76
CA GLU A 34 -7.05 13.12 0.66
C GLU A 34 -7.34 12.11 -0.46
N PRO A 35 -8.59 12.01 -0.93
CA PRO A 35 -8.97 11.06 -1.96
C PRO A 35 -8.24 11.31 -3.28
N ASP A 36 -8.01 12.58 -3.64
CA ASP A 36 -7.32 12.98 -4.87
C ASP A 36 -5.82 12.64 -4.87
N LYS A 37 -5.24 12.37 -3.69
CA LYS A 37 -3.84 11.95 -3.55
C LYS A 37 -3.68 10.43 -3.56
N ARG A 38 -4.77 9.68 -3.62
CA ARG A 38 -4.71 8.22 -3.71
C ARG A 38 -4.28 7.83 -5.12
N VAL A 39 -3.33 6.91 -5.17
CA VAL A 39 -2.91 6.24 -6.40
C VAL A 39 -4.11 5.56 -7.07
N THR A 40 -4.18 5.62 -8.40
CA THR A 40 -5.25 4.97 -9.16
C THR A 40 -5.00 3.47 -9.27
N ALA A 41 -6.04 2.69 -9.58
CA ALA A 41 -5.87 1.26 -9.81
C ALA A 41 -4.93 0.96 -10.99
N GLU A 42 -4.91 1.82 -12.00
CA GLU A 42 -4.02 1.71 -13.16
C GLU A 42 -2.56 1.93 -12.76
N ASP A 43 -2.27 2.95 -11.95
CA ASP A 43 -0.94 3.20 -11.42
C ASP A 43 -0.44 2.06 -10.51
N ILE A 44 -1.35 1.42 -9.76
CA ILE A 44 -1.02 0.26 -8.90
C ILE A 44 -0.56 -0.94 -9.75
N LEU A 45 -1.24 -1.20 -10.86
CA LEU A 45 -0.92 -2.31 -11.77
C LEU A 45 0.39 -2.08 -12.54
N LEU A 46 0.81 -0.82 -12.68
CA LEU A 46 2.09 -0.46 -13.29
C LEU A 46 3.25 -0.47 -12.27
N ASP A 47 2.97 -0.60 -10.97
CA ASP A 47 3.99 -0.57 -9.93
C ASP A 47 4.73 -1.92 -9.88
N PRO A 48 6.05 -1.94 -10.18
CA PRO A 48 6.83 -3.18 -10.22
C PRO A 48 6.94 -3.87 -8.85
N CYS A 49 6.68 -3.14 -7.76
CA CYS A 49 6.70 -3.71 -6.41
C CYS A 49 5.51 -4.65 -6.16
N LEU A 50 4.37 -4.45 -6.85
CA LEU A 50 3.21 -5.33 -6.71
C LEU A 50 3.40 -6.64 -7.50
N GLU A 51 3.90 -6.53 -8.73
CA GLU A 51 4.09 -7.66 -9.65
C GLU A 51 5.06 -8.71 -9.08
N THR A 52 6.10 -8.25 -8.37
CA THR A 52 7.20 -9.09 -7.86
C THR A 52 6.76 -10.03 -6.71
N GLN A 53 5.60 -9.80 -6.10
CA GLN A 53 5.16 -10.51 -4.88
C GLN A 53 4.04 -11.53 -5.10
N ILE A 54 3.54 -11.67 -6.33
CA ILE A 54 2.56 -12.72 -6.69
C ILE A 54 3.29 -14.03 -7.06
N SER A 55 4.55 -13.94 -7.45
CA SER A 55 5.47 -15.08 -7.56
C SER A 55 6.36 -15.15 -6.33
N ASP A 56 6.41 -16.30 -5.66
CA ASP A 56 7.30 -16.65 -4.54
C ASP A 56 8.79 -16.39 -4.88
N ASN A 57 9.25 -15.14 -4.77
CA ASN A 57 10.66 -14.80 -4.92
C ASN A 57 10.99 -13.59 -4.02
N PRO A 58 11.89 -13.75 -3.03
CA PRO A 58 12.38 -12.64 -2.22
C PRO A 58 13.34 -11.78 -3.05
N ALA A 59 12.83 -11.10 -4.08
CA ALA A 59 13.57 -10.11 -4.82
C ALA A 59 13.36 -8.75 -4.14
N GLU A 60 14.45 -8.30 -3.52
CA GLU A 60 14.65 -7.00 -2.92
C GLU A 60 14.17 -5.89 -3.86
N CYS A 61 13.31 -5.00 -3.35
CA CYS A 61 13.04 -3.73 -4.01
C CYS A 61 14.36 -2.93 -4.04
N PRO A 62 14.78 -2.36 -5.19
CA PRO A 62 15.95 -1.48 -5.25
C PRO A 62 15.78 -0.23 -4.38
#